data_AF-X1T4Q4-F1
#
_entry.id   AF-X1T4Q4-F1
#
_cell.length_a   1.000
_cell.length_b   1.000
_cell.length_c   1.000
_cell.angle_alpha   90.00
_cell.angle_beta   90.00
_cell.angle_gamma   90.00
#
_symmetry.space_group_name_H-M   'P 1'
#
loop_
_entity.id
_entity.type
_entity.pdbx_description
1 polymer ?
#
loop_
_entity_poly.entity_id
_entity_poly.type
_entity_poly.pdbx_seq_one_letter_code
_entity_poly.pdbx_strand_id
1 'polypeptide(L)'
;MKKKAIVALVLLLSSSVVLCAAAGAQDAHNLVEAAVNYYRGKASIATVDMTIHRPGWERTMTMKAWTKGQKDSIFIIIAPPKDR
;
A
#
# COMPACT_ATOMS: atom_id res chain seq x y z
N MET A 1 47.68 -1.39 27.01
CA MET A 1 46.55 -0.55 26.56
C MET A 1 46.11 -0.88 25.13
N LYS A 2 47.01 -0.95 24.13
CA LYS A 2 46.68 -1.28 22.72
C LYS A 2 45.94 -2.61 22.51
N LYS A 3 46.31 -3.69 23.22
CA LYS A 3 45.62 -5.00 23.12
C LYS A 3 44.15 -4.96 23.60
N LYS A 4 43.85 -4.21 24.67
CA LYS A 4 42.48 -4.03 25.17
C LYS A 4 41.63 -3.20 24.19
N ALA A 5 42.25 -2.22 23.53
CA ALA A 5 41.60 -1.42 22.49
C ALA A 5 41.30 -2.24 21.22
N ILE A 6 42.20 -3.14 20.80
CA ILE A 6 41.97 -4.05 19.67
C ILE A 6 40.85 -5.04 19.98
N VAL A 7 40.84 -5.63 21.18
CA VAL A 7 39.76 -6.55 21.59
C VAL A 7 38.41 -5.82 21.66
N ALA A 8 38.37 -4.60 22.20
CA ALA A 8 37.16 -3.78 22.23
C ALA A 8 36.67 -3.42 20.82
N LEU A 9 37.59 -3.09 19.90
CA LEU A 9 37.26 -2.78 18.50
C LEU A 9 36.72 -4.02 17.76
N VAL A 10 37.30 -5.19 17.98
CA VAL A 10 36.81 -6.46 17.39
C VAL A 10 35.43 -6.81 17.94
N LEU A 11 35.20 -6.63 19.24
CA LEU A 11 33.87 -6.80 19.85
C LEU A 11 32.84 -5.84 19.24
N LEU A 12 33.18 -4.56 19.08
CA LEU A 12 32.34 -3.55 18.44
C LEU A 12 32.01 -3.89 16.98
N LEU A 13 32.99 -4.38 16.20
CA LEU A 13 32.77 -4.83 14.82
C LEU A 13 31.91 -6.09 14.76
N SER A 14 32.09 -7.04 15.67
CA SER A 14 31.28 -8.26 15.70
C SER A 14 29.81 -8.00 16.07
N SER A 15 29.53 -7.07 17.00
CA SER A 15 28.16 -6.67 17.33
C SER A 15 27.44 -5.96 16.18
N SER A 16 28.15 -5.21 15.34
CA SER A 16 27.53 -4.49 14.21
C SER A 16 27.12 -5.44 13.07
N VAL A 17 27.84 -6.55 12.88
CA VAL A 17 27.48 -7.59 11.91
C VAL A 17 26.19 -8.33 12.32
N VAL A 18 26.02 -8.62 13.62
CA VAL A 18 24.82 -9.30 14.14
C VAL A 18 23.57 -8.43 14.00
N LEU A 19 23.67 -7.11 14.22
CA LEU A 19 22.53 -6.20 14.02
C LEU A 19 22.08 -6.11 12.56
N CYS A 20 23.01 -6.19 11.60
CA CYS A 20 22.68 -6.11 10.18
C CYS A 20 21.94 -7.38 9.69
N ALA A 21 22.31 -8.55 10.21
CA ALA A 21 21.63 -9.81 9.89
C ALA A 21 20.22 -9.93 10.48
N ALA A 22 19.91 -9.14 11.53
CA ALA A 22 18.59 -9.11 12.16
C ALA A 22 17.58 -8.20 11.44
N ALA A 23 18.00 -7.46 10.40
CA ALA A 23 17.11 -6.67 9.57
C ALA A 23 16.36 -7.58 8.58
N GLY A 24 15.38 -8.33 9.09
CA GLY A 24 14.43 -9.06 8.25
C GLY A 24 13.64 -8.08 7.38
N ALA A 25 13.63 -8.29 6.07
CA ALA A 25 12.79 -7.51 5.17
C ALA A 25 11.32 -7.63 5.60
N GLN A 26 10.56 -6.54 5.49
CA GLN A 26 9.11 -6.61 5.70
C GLN A 26 8.51 -7.58 4.69
N ASP A 27 7.67 -8.50 5.17
CA ASP A 27 6.98 -9.44 4.30
C ASP A 27 6.07 -8.68 3.32
N ALA A 28 6.31 -8.89 2.03
CA ALA A 28 5.63 -8.16 0.97
C ALA A 28 4.12 -8.44 0.96
N HIS A 29 3.70 -9.66 1.30
CA HIS A 29 2.30 -10.03 1.37
C HIS A 29 1.59 -9.25 2.49
N ASN A 30 2.15 -9.27 3.70
CA ASN A 30 1.62 -8.56 4.85
C ASN A 30 1.56 -7.04 4.62
N LEU A 31 2.55 -6.46 3.93
CA LEU A 31 2.55 -5.04 3.59
C LEU A 31 1.37 -4.69 2.66
N VAL A 32 1.18 -5.47 1.59
CA VAL A 32 0.07 -5.26 0.64
C VAL A 32 -1.28 -5.50 1.32
N GLU A 33 -1.39 -6.55 2.13
CA GLU A 33 -2.60 -6.86 2.89
C GLU A 33 -2.97 -5.70 3.83
N ALA A 34 -2.01 -5.17 4.59
CA ALA A 34 -2.22 -4.03 5.47
C ALA A 34 -2.69 -2.78 4.69
N ALA A 35 -2.08 -2.50 3.53
CA ALA A 35 -2.45 -1.38 2.68
C ALA A 35 -3.88 -1.51 2.12
N VAL A 36 -4.25 -2.71 1.64
CA VAL A 36 -5.60 -2.99 1.12
C VAL A 36 -6.66 -2.89 2.22
N ASN A 37 -6.36 -3.44 3.40
CA ASN A 37 -7.24 -3.37 4.56
C ASN A 37 -7.45 -1.93 5.05
N TYR A 38 -6.39 -1.11 5.04
CA TYR A 38 -6.47 0.31 5.36
C TYR A 38 -7.33 1.08 4.33
N TYR A 39 -7.08 0.86 3.04
CA TYR A 39 -7.81 1.52 1.95
C TYR A 39 -9.32 1.20 1.95
N ARG A 40 -9.68 -0.08 2.11
CA ARG A 40 -11.09 -0.51 2.04
C ARG A 40 -11.89 -0.30 3.33
N GLY A 41 -11.22 -0.36 4.48
CA GLY A 41 -11.88 -0.42 5.77
C GLY A 41 -12.86 -1.62 5.89
N LYS A 42 -13.74 -1.58 6.88
CA LYS A 42 -14.81 -2.60 7.03
C LYS A 42 -15.99 -2.33 6.10
N ALA A 43 -16.32 -1.06 5.91
CA ALA A 43 -17.30 -0.57 4.96
C ALA A 43 -16.91 0.83 4.52
N SER A 44 -17.25 1.19 3.28
CA SER A 44 -16.92 2.51 2.70
C SER A 44 -18.03 2.98 1.77
N ILE A 45 -18.22 4.30 1.72
CA ILE A 45 -19.03 5.00 0.73
C ILE A 45 -18.15 6.05 0.09
N ALA A 46 -18.06 6.05 -1.23
CA ALA A 46 -17.23 6.98 -1.97
C ALA A 46 -17.97 7.55 -3.18
N THR A 47 -17.67 8.80 -3.52
CA THR A 47 -17.98 9.39 -4.82
C THR A 47 -16.65 9.65 -5.52
N VAL A 48 -16.45 9.08 -6.70
CA VAL A 48 -15.19 9.13 -7.44
C VAL A 48 -15.43 9.59 -8.86
N ASP A 49 -14.53 10.41 -9.39
CA ASP A 49 -14.45 10.70 -10.82
C ASP A 49 -13.43 9.76 -11.46
N MET A 50 -13.87 9.03 -12.48
CA MET A 50 -13.05 8.12 -13.27
C MET A 50 -12.88 8.67 -14.68
N THR A 51 -11.65 9.08 -15.01
CA THR A 51 -11.28 9.50 -16.37
C THR A 51 -10.63 8.35 -17.13
N ILE A 52 -11.17 8.03 -18.30
CA ILE A 52 -10.64 7.01 -19.20
C ILE A 52 -9.92 7.73 -20.36
N HIS A 53 -8.62 7.46 -20.51
CA HIS A 53 -7.80 7.99 -21.60
C HIS A 53 -7.60 6.93 -22.71
N ARG A 54 -7.86 7.31 -23.96
CA ARG A 54 -7.59 6.52 -25.18
C ARG A 54 -6.94 7.45 -26.23
N PRO A 55 -6.19 6.94 -27.22
CA PRO A 55 -5.68 7.80 -28.30
C PRO A 55 -6.83 8.54 -29.01
N GLY A 56 -6.83 9.87 -28.95
CA GLY A 56 -7.85 10.73 -29.56
C GLY A 56 -9.20 10.80 -28.83
N TRP A 57 -9.33 10.22 -27.63
CA TRP A 57 -10.58 10.23 -26.87
C TRP A 57 -10.36 10.22 -25.37
N GLU A 58 -11.17 11.00 -24.65
CA GLU A 58 -11.22 11.01 -23.19
C GLU A 58 -12.67 11.11 -22.72
N ARG A 59 -12.99 10.43 -21.63
CA ARG A 59 -14.26 10.61 -20.93
C ARG A 59 -14.07 10.51 -19.43
N THR A 60 -14.65 11.46 -18.71
CA THR A 60 -14.79 11.40 -17.25
C THR A 60 -16.20 10.98 -16.87
N MET A 61 -16.32 10.06 -15.91
CA MET A 61 -17.59 9.63 -15.33
C MET A 61 -17.52 9.74 -13.81
N THR A 62 -18.56 10.28 -13.19
CA THR A 62 -18.72 10.29 -11.75
C THR A 62 -19.46 9.03 -11.32
N MET A 63 -18.90 8.33 -10.33
CA MET A 63 -19.43 7.08 -9.79
C MET A 63 -19.65 7.20 -8.28
N LYS A 64 -20.72 6.59 -7.79
CA LYS A 64 -20.95 6.37 -6.37
C LYS A 64 -20.76 4.89 -6.05
N ALA A 65 -19.98 4.61 -5.02
CA ALA A 65 -19.59 3.28 -4.60
C ALA A 65 -19.98 3.03 -3.14
N TRP A 66 -20.45 1.83 -2.85
CA TRP A 66 -20.64 1.29 -1.51
C TRP A 66 -19.95 -0.06 -1.44
N THR A 67 -19.09 -0.25 -0.44
CA THR A 67 -18.39 -1.51 -0.24
C THR A 67 -18.54 -1.98 1.20
N LYS A 68 -18.65 -3.28 1.41
CA LYS A 68 -18.58 -3.92 2.73
C LYS A 68 -17.70 -5.16 2.64
N GLY A 69 -16.55 -5.08 3.30
CA GLY A 69 -15.48 -6.08 3.17
C GLY A 69 -15.04 -6.31 1.72
N GLN A 70 -14.86 -7.57 1.35
CA GLN A 70 -14.37 -7.99 0.03
C GLN A 70 -15.46 -8.59 -0.87
N LYS A 71 -16.61 -8.96 -0.30
CA LYS A 71 -17.66 -9.72 -1.01
C LYS A 71 -18.78 -8.83 -1.53
N ASP A 72 -19.15 -7.81 -0.74
CA ASP A 72 -20.29 -6.97 -1.06
C ASP A 72 -19.78 -5.62 -1.61
N SER A 73 -20.10 -5.32 -2.85
CA SER A 73 -19.76 -4.04 -3.47
C SER A 73 -20.78 -3.64 -4.53
N ILE A 74 -21.20 -2.39 -4.52
CA ILE A 74 -22.14 -1.81 -5.49
C ILE A 74 -21.54 -0.52 -6.02
N PHE A 75 -21.57 -0.35 -7.34
CA PHE A 75 -21.10 0.83 -8.04
C PHE A 75 -22.19 1.32 -8.99
N ILE A 76 -22.43 2.63 -8.99
CA ILE A 76 -23.42 3.29 -9.84
C ILE A 76 -22.76 4.48 -10.51
N ILE A 77 -22.86 4.59 -11.83
CA ILE A 77 -22.48 5.80 -12.57
C ILE A 77 -23.60 6.82 -12.37
N ILE A 78 -23.26 7.99 -11.83
CA ILE A 78 -24.21 9.08 -11.56
C ILE A 78 -24.07 10.25 -12.55
N ALA A 79 -22.94 10.36 -13.26
CA ALA A 79 -22.74 11.32 -14.33
C ALA A 79 -21.64 10.87 -15.31
N PRO A 80 -21.67 11.33 -16.58
CA PRO A 80 -22.81 11.95 -17.25
C PRO A 80 -23.94 10.92 -17.48
N PRO A 81 -25.15 11.35 -17.88
CA PRO A 81 -26.21 10.43 -18.29
C PRO A 81 -25.73 9.43 -19.33
N LYS A 82 -26.33 8.24 -19.33
CA LYS A 82 -26.05 7.22 -20.34
C LYS A 82 -26.35 7.79 -21.74
N ASP A 83 -25.44 7.59 -22.67
CA ASP A 83 -25.63 7.95 -24.07
C ASP A 83 -26.88 7.25 -24.61
N ARG A 84 -27.69 7.96 -25.39
CA ARG A 84 -28.92 7.42 -25.99
C ARG A 84 -28.61 6.47 -27.14
#